data_AF-A0A8T3LV11-F1
#
_entry.id   AF-A0A8T3LV11-F1
#
_cell.length_a   1.000
_cell.length_b   1.000
_cell.length_c   1.000
_cell.angle_alpha   90.00
_cell.angle_beta   90.00
_cell.angle_gamma   90.00
#
_symmetry.space_group_name_H-M   'P 1'
#
loop_
_entity.id
_entity.type
_entity.pdbx_description
1 polymer ?
#
loop_
_entity_poly.entity_id
_entity_poly.type
_entity_poly.pdbx_seq_one_letter_code
_entity_poly.pdbx_strand_id
1 'polypeptide(L)'
;MAAYAQDPAAEIQPLEPAPSNEDGQLVDESAQLWFVELASPPAVDGTSQANLTKEKQAFRADAKRKGVVFEERFAFGTLWNGLSIRAGSAQLEALQTVAGVKAIYPVATIAIPETSQSLPELSTALAMTGVDVAQAELGLTGAGIKVAVMDTGIDYNHPDLGGCFGTGCRVALGWDFVGDDYNADETSPAYNPITAPDNDPDDCNGHGTHVSGIVGASGDPAAGGARGVAPGVTFGAYRVFGCDGSTTADIMIAAMERARADGMNVLNMSIGSAFTWPQYPTATASDHLVESGIGMVVVASIGNSGASGVYSAGAPGLGEKVIGVASFDNTDIALNVFTISPDGTKIGYGPAAAAPTPPTSGSLPMARTG
;
A
#
# COMPACT_ATOMS: atom_id res chain seq x y z
N MET A 1 3.75 -62.85 20.32
CA MET A 1 4.91 -62.72 19.43
C MET A 1 4.46 -62.10 18.14
N ALA A 2 4.98 -60.92 17.82
CA ALA A 2 5.36 -60.40 16.49
C ALA A 2 5.39 -58.87 16.61
N ALA A 3 6.61 -58.33 16.62
CA ALA A 3 6.92 -56.92 16.42
C ALA A 3 6.89 -56.58 14.91
N TYR A 4 7.25 -55.32 14.60
CA TYR A 4 7.43 -54.64 13.30
C TYR A 4 6.27 -53.70 12.91
N ALA A 5 6.49 -52.44 12.54
CA ALA A 5 7.73 -51.68 12.35
C ALA A 5 7.44 -50.16 12.51
N GLN A 6 8.46 -49.42 12.90
CA GLN A 6 8.49 -47.96 12.79
C GLN A 6 8.49 -47.57 11.31
N ASP A 7 7.59 -46.66 10.93
CA ASP A 7 7.63 -46.01 9.62
C ASP A 7 8.74 -44.94 9.63
N PRO A 8 9.74 -45.02 8.74
CA PRO A 8 10.82 -44.05 8.66
C PRO A 8 10.30 -42.70 8.14
N ALA A 9 10.75 -41.63 8.79
CA ALA A 9 10.80 -40.25 8.30
C ALA A 9 9.75 -39.88 7.23
N ALA A 10 8.64 -39.28 7.67
CA ALA A 10 7.80 -38.49 6.78
C ALA A 10 8.69 -37.42 6.13
N GLU A 11 9.02 -37.65 4.87
CA GLU A 11 9.84 -36.80 4.03
C GLU A 11 9.12 -35.44 3.93
N ILE A 12 9.71 -34.43 4.59
CA ILE A 12 9.22 -33.05 4.53
C ILE A 12 9.33 -32.63 3.06
N GLN A 13 8.19 -32.57 2.37
CA GLN A 13 8.18 -32.13 0.97
C GLN A 13 8.68 -30.69 0.90
N PRO A 14 9.61 -30.37 -0.02
CA PRO A 14 10.12 -29.01 -0.14
C PRO A 14 8.99 -28.06 -0.52
N LEU A 15 9.03 -26.86 0.05
CA LEU A 15 8.16 -25.75 -0.33
C LEU A 15 8.37 -25.49 -1.83
N GLU A 16 7.33 -25.61 -2.65
CA GLU A 16 7.37 -25.17 -4.03
C GLU A 16 6.76 -23.76 -4.15
N PRO A 17 7.48 -22.81 -4.79
CA PRO A 17 8.76 -22.99 -5.47
C PRO A 17 9.95 -23.12 -4.50
N ALA A 18 10.96 -23.88 -4.93
CA ALA A 18 12.21 -24.02 -4.20
C ALA A 18 12.84 -22.64 -3.91
N PRO A 19 13.41 -22.41 -2.71
CA PRO A 19 14.14 -21.19 -2.44
C PRO A 19 15.25 -21.02 -3.49
N SER A 20 15.47 -19.78 -3.93
CA SER A 20 16.54 -19.44 -4.87
C SER A 20 17.88 -19.96 -4.36
N ASN A 21 18.76 -20.37 -5.27
CA ASN A 21 20.12 -20.80 -4.92
C ASN A 21 20.81 -19.72 -4.08
N GLU A 22 21.07 -20.00 -2.80
CA GLU A 22 22.04 -19.27 -2.01
C GLU A 22 23.40 -19.47 -2.69
N ASP A 23 23.92 -18.44 -3.35
CA ASP A 23 25.20 -18.45 -4.06
C ASP A 23 26.42 -18.38 -3.13
N GLY A 24 26.19 -18.56 -1.82
CA GLY A 24 27.21 -18.53 -0.78
C GLY A 24 27.80 -17.14 -0.54
N GLN A 25 27.25 -16.08 -1.17
CA GLN A 25 27.59 -14.72 -0.80
C GLN A 25 26.86 -14.36 0.49
N LEU A 26 27.61 -13.94 1.50
CA LEU A 26 27.03 -13.30 2.67
C LEU A 26 26.46 -11.95 2.21
N VAL A 27 25.15 -11.91 1.97
CA VAL A 27 24.42 -10.67 1.80
C VAL A 27 24.23 -10.08 3.20
N ASP A 28 24.64 -8.83 3.41
CA ASP A 28 24.33 -8.11 4.64
C ASP A 28 22.83 -7.80 4.66
N GLU A 29 22.04 -8.70 5.21
CA GLU A 29 20.59 -8.54 5.40
C GLU A 29 20.25 -7.61 6.58
N SER A 30 21.26 -6.98 7.22
CA SER A 30 20.99 -6.14 8.38
C SER A 30 20.34 -4.84 7.94
N ALA A 31 19.10 -4.63 8.38
CA ALA A 31 18.40 -3.38 8.15
C ALA A 31 19.27 -2.20 8.58
N GLN A 32 19.42 -1.21 7.70
CA GLN A 32 20.17 0.00 8.02
C GLN A 32 19.27 1.15 8.45
N LEU A 33 17.96 0.99 8.30
CA LEU A 33 16.95 1.99 8.65
C LEU A 33 16.13 1.53 9.86
N TRP A 34 16.02 2.41 10.84
CA TRP A 34 15.42 2.10 12.13
C TRP A 34 14.45 3.21 12.56
N PHE A 35 13.26 2.81 12.96
CA PHE A 35 12.40 3.62 13.81
C PHE A 35 12.86 3.52 15.26
N VAL A 36 13.01 4.66 15.92
CA VAL A 36 13.29 4.78 17.35
C VAL A 36 12.11 5.45 18.01
N GLU A 37 11.28 4.66 18.68
CA GLU A 37 10.13 5.16 19.44
C GLU A 37 10.58 5.77 20.76
N LEU A 38 10.03 6.94 21.10
CA LEU A 38 10.29 7.61 22.36
C LEU A 38 9.14 7.41 23.35
N ALA A 39 9.45 7.52 24.64
CA ALA A 39 8.56 7.13 25.73
C ALA A 39 7.27 7.96 25.84
N SER A 40 7.33 9.27 25.55
CA SER A 40 6.14 10.12 25.66
C SER A 40 5.12 9.81 24.56
N PRO A 41 3.80 9.93 24.83
CA PRO A 41 2.78 9.84 23.78
C PRO A 41 2.96 10.91 22.69
N PRO A 42 2.48 10.69 21.46
CA PRO A 42 2.50 11.71 20.39
C PRO A 42 1.60 12.91 20.70
N ALA A 43 1.65 13.94 19.84
CA ALA A 43 0.92 15.18 20.06
C ALA A 43 -0.60 15.01 20.04
N VAL A 44 -1.09 14.08 19.23
CA VAL A 44 -2.52 13.72 19.15
C VAL A 44 -3.04 13.14 20.46
N ASP A 45 -2.16 12.60 21.30
CA ASP A 45 -2.47 12.05 22.63
C ASP A 45 -2.18 13.06 23.76
N GLY A 46 -2.01 14.34 23.41
CA GLY A 46 -1.94 15.43 24.38
C GLY A 46 -0.52 15.86 24.80
N THR A 47 0.54 15.30 24.23
CA THR A 47 1.90 15.79 24.50
C THR A 47 2.17 17.08 23.73
N SER A 48 2.56 18.15 24.43
CA SER A 48 2.89 19.42 23.77
C SER A 48 4.09 19.30 22.83
N GLN A 49 4.06 20.02 21.70
CA GLN A 49 5.17 20.08 20.75
C GLN A 49 6.50 20.50 21.39
N ALA A 50 6.45 21.37 22.41
CA ALA A 50 7.62 21.77 23.17
C ALA A 50 8.25 20.61 23.96
N ASN A 51 7.42 19.73 24.54
CA ASN A 51 7.92 18.54 25.26
C ASN A 51 8.48 17.50 24.29
N LEU A 52 7.79 17.23 23.17
CA LEU A 52 8.27 16.32 22.13
C LEU A 52 9.62 16.77 21.55
N THR A 53 9.78 18.09 21.33
CA THR A 53 11.04 18.67 20.87
C THR A 53 12.16 18.49 21.90
N LYS A 54 11.87 18.74 23.18
CA LYS A 54 12.83 18.53 24.28
C LYS A 54 13.24 17.07 24.42
N GLU A 55 12.31 16.14 24.30
CA GLU A 55 12.58 14.70 24.40
C GLU A 55 13.51 14.24 23.27
N LYS A 56 13.25 14.66 22.02
CA LYS A 56 14.14 14.37 20.88
C LYS A 56 15.53 15.01 21.05
N GLN A 57 15.60 16.22 21.61
CA GLN A 57 16.89 16.85 21.94
C GLN A 57 17.65 16.05 23.01
N ALA A 58 16.96 15.56 24.04
CA ALA A 58 17.54 14.72 25.08
C ALA A 58 18.05 13.38 24.51
N PHE A 59 17.26 12.74 23.64
CA PHE A 59 17.67 11.55 22.88
C PHE A 59 18.96 11.80 22.11
N ARG A 60 19.00 12.83 21.24
CA ARG A 60 20.19 13.16 20.44
C ARG A 60 21.43 13.43 21.30
N ALA A 61 21.25 14.14 22.42
CA ALA A 61 22.33 14.44 23.34
C ALA A 61 22.87 13.19 24.05
N ASP A 62 21.99 12.28 24.48
CA ASP A 62 22.42 11.04 25.13
C ASP A 62 23.01 10.03 24.13
N ALA A 63 22.41 9.88 22.95
CA ALA A 63 22.95 9.09 21.85
C ALA A 63 24.39 9.52 21.50
N LYS A 64 24.63 10.84 21.40
CA LYS A 64 25.98 11.39 21.19
C LYS A 64 26.94 11.06 22.33
N ARG A 65 26.50 11.15 23.60
CA ARG A 65 27.34 10.79 24.76
C ARG A 65 27.73 9.31 24.75
N LYS A 66 26.84 8.46 24.24
CA LYS A 66 27.03 7.01 24.13
C LYS A 66 27.76 6.58 22.87
N GLY A 67 28.17 7.53 22.03
CA GLY A 67 28.91 7.26 20.80
C GLY A 67 28.06 6.62 19.70
N VAL A 68 26.72 6.73 19.78
CA VAL A 68 25.83 6.22 18.74
C VAL A 68 25.99 7.09 17.49
N VAL A 69 26.39 6.46 16.38
CA VAL A 69 26.55 7.11 15.08
C VAL A 69 25.36 6.77 14.20
N PHE A 70 24.61 7.79 13.78
CA PHE A 70 23.46 7.64 12.91
C PHE A 70 23.24 8.90 12.08
N GLU A 71 22.53 8.75 10.97
CA GLU A 71 21.95 9.84 10.18
C GLU A 71 20.45 9.91 10.47
N GLU A 72 19.95 11.08 10.84
CA GLU A 72 18.51 11.26 11.06
C GLU A 72 17.81 11.57 9.73
N ARG A 73 16.75 10.82 9.42
CA ARG A 73 15.90 11.04 8.24
C ARG A 73 14.67 11.85 8.60
N PHE A 74 13.93 11.39 9.61
CA PHE A 74 12.67 12.02 10.04
C PHE A 74 12.59 12.10 11.56
N ALA A 75 11.88 13.12 12.03
CA ALA A 75 11.53 13.30 13.43
C ALA A 75 10.01 13.50 13.55
N PHE A 76 9.31 12.45 13.98
CA PHE A 76 7.85 12.43 14.07
C PHE A 76 7.40 12.85 15.47
N GLY A 77 6.34 13.63 15.53
CA GLY A 77 5.73 14.00 16.80
C GLY A 77 4.21 14.11 16.76
N THR A 78 3.59 14.06 15.57
CA THR A 78 2.15 14.29 15.45
C THR A 78 1.38 13.00 15.66
N LEU A 79 1.57 12.02 14.77
CA LEU A 79 0.86 10.73 14.81
C LEU A 79 1.66 9.65 15.52
N TRP A 80 2.97 9.81 15.60
CA TRP A 80 3.87 8.88 16.29
C TRP A 80 5.01 9.69 16.89
N ASN A 81 5.50 9.31 18.07
CA ASN A 81 6.61 10.01 18.71
C ASN A 81 7.91 9.23 18.58
N GLY A 82 8.77 9.68 17.69
CA GLY A 82 10.08 9.06 17.52
C GLY A 82 10.87 9.61 16.35
N LEU A 83 11.89 8.88 15.95
CA LEU A 83 12.77 9.23 14.83
C LEU A 83 12.89 8.07 13.86
N SER A 84 13.03 8.37 12.56
CA SER A 84 13.60 7.44 11.58
C SER A 84 15.06 7.79 11.39
N ILE A 85 15.95 6.81 11.53
CA ILE A 85 17.39 6.99 11.44
C ILE A 85 18.01 5.94 10.53
N ARG A 86 19.08 6.29 9.83
CA ARG A 86 20.01 5.34 9.23
C ARG A 86 21.15 5.07 10.21
N ALA A 87 21.32 3.83 10.63
CA ALA A 87 22.39 3.41 11.53
C ALA A 87 22.77 1.95 11.22
N GLY A 88 24.07 1.65 11.23
CA GLY A 88 24.52 0.27 11.12
C GLY A 88 24.02 -0.57 12.29
N SER A 89 23.74 -1.86 12.05
CA SER A 89 23.19 -2.79 13.04
C SER A 89 24.01 -2.88 14.33
N ALA A 90 25.33 -2.67 14.27
CA ALA A 90 26.22 -2.57 15.43
C ALA A 90 25.85 -1.45 16.43
N GLN A 91 25.07 -0.46 16.02
CA GLN A 91 24.63 0.65 16.87
C GLN A 91 23.42 0.29 17.74
N LEU A 92 22.69 -0.78 17.42
CA LEU A 92 21.41 -1.11 18.05
C LEU A 92 21.50 -1.33 19.56
N GLU A 93 22.53 -2.05 20.02
CA GLU A 93 22.72 -2.31 21.45
C GLU A 93 22.90 -0.99 22.21
N ALA A 94 23.77 -0.10 21.70
CA ALA A 94 23.97 1.21 22.29
C ALA A 94 22.69 2.07 22.24
N LEU A 95 21.97 2.02 21.12
CA LEU A 95 20.73 2.76 20.87
C LEU A 95 19.62 2.36 21.86
N GLN A 96 19.46 1.07 22.17
CA GLN A 96 18.50 0.57 23.16
C GLN A 96 18.75 1.13 24.55
N THR A 97 19.99 1.47 24.89
CA THR A 97 20.31 2.04 26.19
C THR A 97 20.02 3.55 26.26
N VAL A 98 19.84 4.23 25.12
CA VAL A 98 19.68 5.69 25.08
C VAL A 98 18.44 6.10 25.88
N ALA A 99 18.60 7.09 26.74
CA ALA A 99 17.53 7.53 27.63
C ALA A 99 16.29 7.99 26.83
N GLY A 100 15.12 7.46 27.19
CA GLY A 100 13.85 7.80 26.56
C GLY A 100 13.47 6.91 25.37
N VAL A 101 14.34 6.00 24.92
CA VAL A 101 13.97 4.99 23.91
C VAL A 101 13.01 3.99 24.52
N LYS A 102 11.84 3.83 23.88
CA LYS A 102 10.79 2.87 24.25
C LYS A 102 10.93 1.57 23.47
N ALA A 103 11.10 1.67 22.16
CA ALA A 103 11.22 0.54 21.25
C ALA A 103 11.98 0.92 19.99
N ILE A 104 12.53 -0.08 19.30
CA ILE A 104 13.22 0.08 18.03
C ILE A 104 12.61 -0.92 17.04
N TYR A 105 12.30 -0.45 15.84
CA TYR A 105 11.73 -1.26 14.77
C TYR A 105 12.54 -1.06 13.49
N PRO A 106 12.77 -2.10 12.68
CA PRO A 106 13.28 -1.89 11.33
C PRO A 106 12.26 -1.07 10.51
N VAL A 107 12.74 -0.12 9.72
CA VAL A 107 11.91 0.55 8.72
C VAL A 107 11.75 -0.42 7.56
N ALA A 108 10.51 -0.85 7.30
CA ALA A 108 10.21 -1.77 6.22
C ALA A 108 10.33 -1.04 4.87
N THR A 109 10.94 -1.72 3.90
CA THR A 109 10.86 -1.37 2.48
C THR A 109 9.62 -2.05 1.90
N ILE A 110 8.80 -1.28 1.19
CA ILE A 110 7.56 -1.73 0.58
C ILE A 110 7.77 -1.67 -0.93
N ALA A 111 7.71 -2.82 -1.60
CA ALA A 111 7.77 -2.87 -3.05
C ALA A 111 6.57 -2.15 -3.67
N ILE A 112 6.81 -1.49 -4.80
CA ILE A 112 5.72 -0.91 -5.60
C ILE A 112 4.73 -2.02 -5.99
N PRO A 113 3.41 -1.80 -5.93
CA PRO A 113 2.45 -2.82 -6.31
C PRO A 113 2.59 -3.24 -7.78
N GLU A 114 2.37 -4.52 -8.06
CA GLU A 114 2.32 -5.01 -9.43
C GLU A 114 1.07 -4.48 -10.14
N THR A 115 1.26 -3.92 -11.33
CA THR A 115 0.17 -3.52 -12.21
C THR A 115 -0.13 -4.61 -13.22
N SER A 116 -1.41 -4.90 -13.46
CA SER A 116 -1.84 -5.72 -14.59
C SER A 116 -2.72 -4.89 -15.52
N GLN A 117 -2.63 -5.14 -16.82
CA GLN A 117 -3.58 -4.56 -17.77
C GLN A 117 -4.92 -5.31 -17.65
N SER A 118 -5.85 -4.74 -16.89
CA SER A 118 -7.24 -5.17 -16.87
C SER A 118 -8.13 -4.10 -17.50
N LEU A 119 -9.19 -4.53 -18.18
CA LEU A 119 -10.31 -3.63 -18.44
C LEU A 119 -10.96 -3.30 -17.09
N PRO A 120 -11.64 -2.15 -16.93
CA PRO A 120 -12.33 -1.82 -15.68
C PRO A 120 -13.43 -2.85 -15.38
N GLU A 121 -13.10 -3.90 -14.62
CA GLU A 121 -14.02 -4.98 -14.24
C GLU A 121 -14.72 -4.62 -12.91
N LEU A 122 -15.25 -3.39 -12.81
CA LEU A 122 -16.14 -2.99 -11.72
C LEU A 122 -17.58 -3.51 -11.93
N SER A 123 -17.81 -4.31 -12.97
CA SER A 123 -19.13 -4.65 -13.55
C SER A 123 -20.14 -5.16 -12.53
N THR A 124 -19.69 -5.89 -11.53
CA THR A 124 -20.53 -6.50 -10.49
C THR A 124 -20.09 -6.14 -9.08
N ALA A 125 -18.88 -5.59 -8.90
CA ALA A 125 -18.36 -5.17 -7.60
C ALA A 125 -19.26 -4.12 -6.92
N LEU A 126 -19.80 -3.15 -7.69
CA LEU A 126 -20.71 -2.14 -7.14
C LEU A 126 -22.01 -2.76 -6.61
N ALA A 127 -22.56 -3.75 -7.32
CA ALA A 127 -23.77 -4.45 -6.89
C ALA A 127 -23.50 -5.39 -5.70
N MET A 128 -22.37 -6.12 -5.72
CA MET A 128 -21.95 -7.03 -4.63
C MET A 128 -21.78 -6.30 -3.30
N THR A 129 -21.42 -5.01 -3.34
CA THR A 129 -21.20 -4.16 -2.17
C THR A 129 -22.40 -3.27 -1.84
N GLY A 130 -23.49 -3.34 -2.62
CA GLY A 130 -24.70 -2.53 -2.46
C GLY A 130 -24.52 -1.04 -2.79
N VAL A 131 -23.44 -0.69 -3.48
CA VAL A 131 -23.12 0.69 -3.88
C VAL A 131 -24.06 1.16 -4.99
N ASP A 132 -24.54 0.27 -5.84
CA ASP A 132 -25.57 0.55 -6.83
C ASP A 132 -26.85 1.13 -6.19
N VAL A 133 -27.31 0.55 -5.08
CA VAL A 133 -28.45 1.06 -4.29
C VAL A 133 -28.12 2.43 -3.69
N ALA A 134 -26.93 2.58 -3.10
CA ALA A 134 -26.50 3.86 -2.51
C ALA A 134 -26.48 5.00 -3.54
N GLN A 135 -26.01 4.71 -4.76
CA GLN A 135 -25.95 5.69 -5.84
C GLN A 135 -27.32 5.94 -6.49
N ALA A 136 -28.03 4.88 -6.88
CA ALA A 136 -29.24 4.99 -7.70
C ALA A 136 -30.50 5.32 -6.89
N GLU A 137 -30.64 4.76 -5.68
CA GLU A 137 -31.85 4.94 -4.87
C GLU A 137 -31.69 6.05 -3.83
N LEU A 138 -30.51 6.16 -3.20
CA LEU A 138 -30.27 7.15 -2.14
C LEU A 138 -29.61 8.45 -2.66
N GLY A 139 -29.13 8.46 -3.90
CA GLY A 139 -28.47 9.63 -4.51
C GLY A 139 -27.13 9.98 -3.84
N LEU A 140 -26.49 9.03 -3.14
CA LEU A 140 -25.24 9.25 -2.44
C LEU A 140 -24.06 9.09 -3.41
N THR A 141 -23.22 10.12 -3.47
CA THR A 141 -22.06 10.16 -4.37
C THR A 141 -20.74 10.37 -3.63
N GLY A 142 -20.76 10.65 -2.34
CA GLY A 142 -19.59 11.09 -1.58
C GLY A 142 -19.26 12.58 -1.74
N ALA A 143 -20.18 13.38 -2.29
CA ALA A 143 -20.03 14.83 -2.37
C ALA A 143 -19.69 15.45 -1.00
N GLY A 144 -18.68 16.32 -0.97
CA GLY A 144 -18.20 16.96 0.25
C GLY A 144 -17.20 16.14 1.08
N ILE A 145 -16.92 14.90 0.68
CA ILE A 145 -15.91 14.04 1.30
C ILE A 145 -14.59 14.14 0.54
N LYS A 146 -13.49 14.36 1.27
CA LYS A 146 -12.12 14.34 0.76
C LYS A 146 -11.45 12.99 1.03
N VAL A 147 -11.00 12.31 -0.02
CA VAL A 147 -10.31 11.02 0.06
C VAL A 147 -8.84 11.18 -0.32
N ALA A 148 -7.95 10.92 0.64
CA ALA A 148 -6.53 10.78 0.40
C ALA A 148 -6.22 9.41 -0.19
N VAL A 149 -5.55 9.38 -1.33
CA VAL A 149 -4.98 8.16 -1.93
C VAL A 149 -3.48 8.24 -1.72
N MET A 150 -2.96 7.43 -0.80
CA MET A 150 -1.52 7.29 -0.56
C MET A 150 -1.02 6.09 -1.34
N ASP A 151 -0.35 6.36 -2.46
CA ASP A 151 0.00 5.35 -3.46
C ASP A 151 1.12 5.86 -4.38
N THR A 152 1.15 5.40 -5.62
CA THR A 152 2.07 5.77 -6.72
C THR A 152 1.77 7.14 -7.34
N GLY A 153 0.67 7.78 -6.96
CA GLY A 153 0.20 9.06 -7.51
C GLY A 153 -1.25 8.98 -7.95
N ILE A 154 -1.74 10.03 -8.61
CA ILE A 154 -2.99 9.97 -9.39
C ILE A 154 -2.74 10.69 -10.71
N ASP A 155 -3.01 10.02 -11.85
CA ASP A 155 -3.15 10.68 -13.16
C ASP A 155 -4.36 11.61 -13.10
N TYR A 156 -4.07 12.84 -12.70
CA TYR A 156 -5.07 13.88 -12.56
C TYR A 156 -5.49 14.44 -13.92
N ASN A 157 -4.79 14.10 -15.02
CA ASN A 157 -5.19 14.43 -16.38
C ASN A 157 -6.22 13.44 -16.95
N HIS A 158 -6.45 12.31 -16.28
CA HIS A 158 -7.47 11.36 -16.68
C HIS A 158 -8.89 11.98 -16.66
N PRO A 159 -9.68 11.89 -17.75
CA PRO A 159 -10.98 12.56 -17.85
C PRO A 159 -11.97 12.07 -16.80
N ASP A 160 -11.97 10.77 -16.49
CA ASP A 160 -12.86 10.21 -15.46
C ASP A 160 -12.46 10.60 -14.02
N LEU A 161 -11.26 11.18 -13.84
CA LEU A 161 -10.78 11.74 -12.58
C LEU A 161 -10.75 13.28 -12.59
N GLY A 162 -11.38 13.91 -13.59
CA GLY A 162 -11.60 15.35 -13.66
C GLY A 162 -10.67 16.12 -14.59
N GLY A 163 -9.57 15.51 -15.06
CA GLY A 163 -8.71 16.08 -16.09
C GLY A 163 -7.89 17.32 -15.69
N CYS A 164 -7.75 17.61 -14.39
CA CYS A 164 -6.90 18.67 -13.88
C CYS A 164 -6.47 18.45 -12.41
N PHE A 165 -5.45 19.21 -11.98
CA PHE A 165 -4.94 19.22 -10.61
C PHE A 165 -5.06 20.60 -9.94
N GLY A 166 -5.40 20.61 -8.65
CA GLY A 166 -5.38 21.79 -7.80
C GLY A 166 -6.75 22.39 -7.51
N THR A 167 -6.78 23.67 -7.12
CA THR A 167 -8.02 24.31 -6.65
C THR A 167 -9.09 24.31 -7.73
N GLY A 168 -10.27 23.75 -7.42
CA GLY A 168 -11.39 23.63 -8.35
C GLY A 168 -11.38 22.34 -9.19
N CYS A 169 -10.33 21.54 -9.09
CA CYS A 169 -10.25 20.22 -9.71
C CYS A 169 -10.78 19.13 -8.78
N ARG A 170 -11.07 17.96 -9.35
CA ARG A 170 -11.48 16.78 -8.59
C ARG A 170 -10.30 16.21 -7.79
N VAL A 171 -9.11 16.17 -8.37
CA VAL A 171 -7.85 15.98 -7.64
C VAL A 171 -7.38 17.36 -7.16
N ALA A 172 -7.78 17.74 -5.94
CA ALA A 172 -7.67 19.12 -5.49
C ALA A 172 -6.38 19.41 -4.71
N LEU A 173 -5.81 18.38 -4.10
CA LEU A 173 -4.71 18.45 -3.15
C LEU A 173 -3.74 17.31 -3.45
N GLY A 174 -2.50 17.45 -3.00
CA GLY A 174 -1.53 16.38 -3.11
C GLY A 174 -0.09 16.83 -2.93
N TRP A 175 0.80 15.85 -2.86
CA TRP A 175 2.23 16.04 -2.67
C TRP A 175 2.99 14.79 -3.12
N ASP A 176 4.13 14.97 -3.79
CA ASP A 176 5.10 13.92 -4.05
C ASP A 176 6.17 13.93 -2.96
N PHE A 177 6.31 12.81 -2.26
CA PHE A 177 7.28 12.66 -1.18
C PHE A 177 8.66 12.22 -1.65
N VAL A 178 8.79 11.75 -2.89
CA VAL A 178 9.93 10.93 -3.29
C VAL A 178 10.54 11.30 -4.63
N GLY A 179 9.74 11.73 -5.61
CA GLY A 179 10.22 11.99 -6.97
C GLY A 179 10.37 10.71 -7.81
N ASP A 180 10.46 10.88 -9.13
CA ASP A 180 10.38 9.80 -10.12
C ASP A 180 11.44 8.70 -9.96
N ASP A 181 12.70 9.09 -9.71
CA ASP A 181 13.84 8.18 -9.66
C ASP A 181 13.98 7.45 -8.31
N TYR A 182 13.04 7.64 -7.36
CA TYR A 182 13.20 7.10 -6.02
C TYR A 182 12.99 5.58 -5.96
N ASN A 183 13.94 4.90 -5.31
CA ASN A 183 13.83 3.47 -5.03
C ASN A 183 14.61 3.11 -3.76
N ALA A 184 13.90 2.57 -2.77
CA ALA A 184 14.45 2.20 -1.47
C ALA A 184 15.07 0.78 -1.41
N ASP A 185 14.97 -0.01 -2.47
CA ASP A 185 15.46 -1.37 -2.50
C ASP A 185 16.97 -1.40 -2.79
N GLU A 186 17.76 -1.63 -1.74
CA GLU A 186 19.22 -1.70 -1.78
C GLU A 186 19.76 -2.84 -2.67
N THR A 187 18.92 -3.83 -2.99
CA THR A 187 19.28 -4.95 -3.87
C THR A 187 19.02 -4.64 -5.36
N SER A 188 18.29 -3.56 -5.65
CA SER A 188 17.94 -3.19 -7.01
C SER A 188 19.09 -2.47 -7.72
N PRO A 189 19.35 -2.75 -9.02
CA PRO A 189 20.29 -1.95 -9.80
C PRO A 189 19.84 -0.49 -9.99
N ALA A 190 18.55 -0.22 -9.75
CA ALA A 190 17.96 1.11 -9.76
C ALA A 190 17.87 1.72 -8.35
N TYR A 191 18.60 1.21 -7.36
CA TYR A 191 18.60 1.75 -6.00
C TYR A 191 18.96 3.25 -5.99
N ASN A 192 18.04 4.06 -5.46
CA ASN A 192 18.22 5.49 -5.29
C ASN A 192 17.38 5.97 -4.09
N PRO A 193 17.97 5.99 -2.88
CA PRO A 193 17.27 6.32 -1.64
C PRO A 193 17.15 7.83 -1.40
N ILE A 194 17.52 8.66 -2.39
CA ILE A 194 17.47 10.12 -2.30
C ILE A 194 16.10 10.59 -2.75
N THR A 195 15.34 11.18 -1.84
CA THR A 195 14.03 11.77 -2.18
C THR A 195 14.20 13.12 -2.87
N ALA A 196 13.34 13.40 -3.83
CA ALA A 196 13.18 14.69 -4.49
C ALA A 196 11.70 15.15 -4.37
N PRO A 197 11.23 15.53 -3.16
CA PRO A 197 9.82 15.87 -2.95
C PRO A 197 9.43 17.13 -3.71
N ASP A 198 8.25 17.11 -4.32
CA ASP A 198 7.69 18.26 -5.03
C ASP A 198 6.15 18.29 -4.96
N ASN A 199 5.56 19.23 -5.71
CA ASN A 199 4.14 19.50 -5.74
C ASN A 199 3.40 18.83 -6.90
N ASP A 200 4.01 17.84 -7.57
CA ASP A 200 3.47 17.12 -8.72
C ASP A 200 3.24 15.62 -8.40
N PRO A 201 2.10 15.26 -7.80
CA PRO A 201 1.80 13.89 -7.41
C PRO A 201 1.22 13.05 -8.56
N ASP A 202 1.65 13.31 -9.79
CA ASP A 202 1.20 12.58 -10.99
C ASP A 202 1.61 11.11 -10.92
N ASP A 203 0.80 10.25 -11.53
CA ASP A 203 1.02 8.80 -11.51
C ASP A 203 1.69 8.32 -12.80
N CYS A 204 2.92 7.83 -12.68
CA CYS A 204 3.65 7.19 -13.78
C CYS A 204 3.65 5.66 -13.73
N ASN A 205 3.09 5.04 -12.67
CA ASN A 205 2.99 3.58 -12.54
C ASN A 205 1.60 3.07 -12.96
N GLY A 206 0.55 3.76 -12.56
CA GLY A 206 -0.84 3.48 -12.87
C GLY A 206 -1.63 2.80 -11.74
N HIS A 207 -0.96 2.27 -10.71
CA HIS A 207 -1.65 1.63 -9.58
C HIS A 207 -2.54 2.62 -8.81
N GLY A 208 -2.03 3.81 -8.50
CA GLY A 208 -2.74 4.83 -7.74
C GLY A 208 -3.92 5.43 -8.52
N THR A 209 -3.76 5.58 -9.83
CA THR A 209 -4.84 5.96 -10.76
C THR A 209 -5.94 4.91 -10.81
N HIS A 210 -5.56 3.63 -10.90
CA HIS A 210 -6.51 2.52 -10.89
C HIS A 210 -7.30 2.46 -9.56
N VAL A 211 -6.60 2.59 -8.43
CA VAL A 211 -7.22 2.69 -7.08
C VAL A 211 -8.18 3.88 -7.01
N SER A 212 -7.77 5.05 -7.49
CA SER A 212 -8.61 6.26 -7.52
C SER A 212 -9.85 6.08 -8.40
N GLY A 213 -9.71 5.33 -9.50
CA GLY A 213 -10.82 4.96 -10.36
C GLY A 213 -11.88 4.13 -9.64
N ILE A 214 -11.46 3.12 -8.87
CA ILE A 214 -12.36 2.31 -8.02
C ILE A 214 -13.05 3.18 -6.99
N VAL A 215 -12.29 4.05 -6.31
CA VAL A 215 -12.84 4.91 -5.25
C VAL A 215 -13.91 5.84 -5.81
N GLY A 216 -13.69 6.45 -6.98
CA GLY A 216 -14.60 7.49 -7.43
C GLY A 216 -14.34 8.04 -8.83
N ALA A 217 -14.03 7.22 -9.82
CA ALA A 217 -14.16 7.66 -11.22
C ALA A 217 -15.59 8.16 -11.50
N SER A 218 -15.71 9.24 -12.27
CA SER A 218 -16.98 9.88 -12.63
C SER A 218 -17.35 9.69 -14.11
N GLY A 219 -16.67 8.78 -14.81
CA GLY A 219 -16.97 8.44 -16.19
C GLY A 219 -18.32 7.76 -16.36
N ASP A 220 -18.83 7.77 -17.59
CA ASP A 220 -20.05 7.07 -17.98
C ASP A 220 -19.70 5.69 -18.58
N PRO A 221 -20.05 4.57 -17.91
CA PRO A 221 -19.85 3.23 -18.45
C PRO A 221 -20.47 3.00 -19.82
N ALA A 222 -21.59 3.66 -20.14
CA ALA A 222 -22.22 3.54 -21.46
C ALA A 222 -21.44 4.24 -22.57
N ALA A 223 -20.59 5.22 -22.22
CA ALA A 223 -19.70 5.92 -23.14
C ALA A 223 -18.25 5.40 -23.11
N GLY A 224 -18.00 4.31 -22.36
CA GLY A 224 -16.68 3.71 -22.21
C GLY A 224 -15.81 4.30 -21.09
N GLY A 225 -16.37 5.14 -20.22
CA GLY A 225 -15.70 5.63 -19.00
C GLY A 225 -15.91 4.70 -17.80
N ALA A 226 -15.06 4.82 -16.79
CA ALA A 226 -15.20 4.08 -15.53
C ALA A 226 -16.06 4.84 -14.52
N ARG A 227 -16.85 4.11 -13.71
CA ARG A 227 -17.60 4.68 -12.58
C ARG A 227 -17.23 4.01 -11.28
N GLY A 228 -16.68 4.78 -10.36
CA GLY A 228 -16.25 4.31 -9.04
C GLY A 228 -17.37 4.31 -7.99
N VAL A 229 -17.00 3.96 -6.76
CA VAL A 229 -17.90 3.81 -5.62
C VAL A 229 -18.54 5.14 -5.21
N ALA A 230 -17.76 6.22 -5.19
CA ALA A 230 -18.18 7.53 -4.75
C ALA A 230 -17.79 8.60 -5.79
N PRO A 231 -18.56 8.74 -6.89
CA PRO A 231 -18.22 9.61 -8.02
C PRO A 231 -18.36 11.12 -7.71
N GLY A 232 -18.65 11.53 -6.48
CA GLY A 232 -18.71 12.92 -6.03
C GLY A 232 -17.58 13.35 -5.09
N VAL A 233 -16.66 12.46 -4.72
CA VAL A 233 -15.56 12.79 -3.80
C VAL A 233 -14.56 13.77 -4.42
N THR A 234 -13.83 14.46 -3.55
CA THR A 234 -12.62 15.20 -3.90
C THR A 234 -11.41 14.36 -3.50
N PHE A 235 -10.40 14.25 -4.36
CA PHE A 235 -9.20 13.49 -4.11
C PHE A 235 -8.05 14.36 -3.58
N GLY A 236 -7.24 13.75 -2.72
CA GLY A 236 -5.87 14.16 -2.41
C GLY A 236 -4.89 13.10 -2.88
N ALA A 237 -3.95 13.45 -3.77
CA ALA A 237 -2.94 12.55 -4.30
C ALA A 237 -1.65 12.59 -3.45
N TYR A 238 -1.33 11.52 -2.73
CA TYR A 238 -0.15 11.44 -1.86
C TYR A 238 0.81 10.40 -2.41
N ARG A 239 1.71 10.83 -3.29
CA ARG A 239 2.65 9.95 -4.00
C ARG A 239 3.82 9.60 -3.09
N VAL A 240 3.98 8.31 -2.79
CA VAL A 240 5.04 7.79 -1.92
C VAL A 240 6.01 6.86 -2.64
N PHE A 241 5.80 6.57 -3.93
CA PHE A 241 6.69 5.78 -4.77
C PHE A 241 7.25 6.61 -5.92
N GLY A 242 8.46 6.26 -6.37
CA GLY A 242 8.93 6.66 -7.69
C GLY A 242 8.10 5.99 -8.79
N CYS A 243 8.52 6.12 -10.05
CA CYS A 243 7.80 5.47 -11.15
C CYS A 243 7.89 3.94 -11.11
N ASP A 244 8.98 3.43 -10.53
CA ASP A 244 9.24 2.03 -10.28
C ASP A 244 9.86 1.85 -8.88
N GLY A 245 10.10 0.60 -8.48
CA GLY A 245 10.92 0.29 -7.31
C GLY A 245 10.13 0.12 -6.03
N SER A 246 10.36 0.97 -5.04
CA SER A 246 9.87 0.76 -3.68
C SER A 246 9.84 2.03 -2.85
N THR A 247 9.07 1.99 -1.75
CA THR A 247 9.03 3.02 -0.71
C THR A 247 9.43 2.52 0.66
N THR A 248 9.45 3.40 1.65
CA THR A 248 9.76 3.07 3.05
C THR A 248 8.63 3.46 4.00
N ALA A 249 8.47 2.69 5.07
CA ALA A 249 7.41 2.90 6.06
C ALA A 249 7.46 4.30 6.74
N ASP A 250 8.63 4.91 6.85
CA ASP A 250 8.78 6.26 7.42
C ASP A 250 8.22 7.36 6.51
N ILE A 251 8.35 7.21 5.18
CA ILE A 251 7.70 8.08 4.19
C ILE A 251 6.18 7.97 4.29
N MET A 252 5.66 6.76 4.51
CA MET A 252 4.22 6.57 4.73
C MET A 252 3.72 7.36 5.95
N ILE A 253 4.44 7.38 7.07
CA ILE A 253 4.06 8.19 8.24
C ILE A 253 4.10 9.69 7.92
N ALA A 254 5.10 10.15 7.17
CA ALA A 254 5.16 11.55 6.72
C ALA A 254 3.94 11.92 5.84
N ALA A 255 3.53 11.02 4.95
CA ALA A 255 2.35 11.19 4.11
C ALA A 255 1.04 11.17 4.93
N MET A 256 0.94 10.33 5.97
CA MET A 256 -0.19 10.32 6.91
C MET A 256 -0.32 11.68 7.62
N GLU A 257 0.78 12.24 8.11
CA GLU A 257 0.78 13.54 8.78
C GLU A 257 0.35 14.67 7.82
N ARG A 258 0.75 14.61 6.54
CA ARG A 258 0.32 15.58 5.53
C ARG A 258 -1.15 15.43 5.17
N ALA A 259 -1.65 14.21 4.95
CA ALA A 259 -3.07 13.97 4.66
C ALA A 259 -3.98 14.51 5.77
N ARG A 260 -3.58 14.32 7.03
CA ARG A 260 -4.24 14.95 8.19
C ARG A 260 -4.19 16.47 8.12
N ALA A 261 -3.02 17.05 7.84
CA ALA A 261 -2.84 18.50 7.78
C ALA A 261 -3.70 19.16 6.67
N ASP A 262 -3.88 18.46 5.55
CA ASP A 262 -4.75 18.86 4.44
C ASP A 262 -6.26 18.64 4.76
N GLY A 263 -6.55 18.11 5.95
CA GLY A 263 -7.90 17.91 6.49
C GLY A 263 -8.70 16.87 5.71
N MET A 264 -8.04 15.82 5.21
CA MET A 264 -8.67 14.71 4.51
C MET A 264 -9.63 13.94 5.42
N ASN A 265 -10.72 13.40 4.87
CA ASN A 265 -11.73 12.68 5.65
C ASN A 265 -11.49 11.17 5.67
N VAL A 266 -11.00 10.63 4.55
CA VAL A 266 -10.70 9.21 4.38
C VAL A 266 -9.26 9.07 3.88
N LEU A 267 -8.50 8.11 4.42
CA LEU A 267 -7.19 7.71 3.92
C LEU A 267 -7.30 6.30 3.36
N ASN A 268 -7.06 6.15 2.06
CA ASN A 268 -6.87 4.87 1.41
C ASN A 268 -5.38 4.55 1.27
N MET A 269 -4.97 3.39 1.76
CA MET A 269 -3.63 2.83 1.60
C MET A 269 -3.72 1.43 1.01
N SER A 270 -3.64 1.33 -0.31
CA SER A 270 -3.59 0.04 -1.03
C SER A 270 -2.17 -0.53 -1.08
N ILE A 271 -1.42 -0.30 -0.01
CA ILE A 271 0.01 -0.58 0.13
C ILE A 271 0.30 -0.98 1.57
N GLY A 272 1.36 -1.76 1.79
CA GLY A 272 1.76 -2.17 3.13
C GLY A 272 2.89 -3.19 3.14
N SER A 273 3.33 -3.55 4.34
CA SER A 273 4.35 -4.57 4.57
C SER A 273 3.73 -5.79 5.24
N ALA A 274 3.85 -6.95 4.61
CA ALA A 274 3.47 -8.24 5.19
C ALA A 274 4.30 -8.58 6.44
N PHE A 275 3.82 -9.52 7.24
CA PHE A 275 4.52 -10.06 8.43
C PHE A 275 4.86 -8.99 9.48
N THR A 276 3.97 -8.04 9.66
CA THR A 276 4.10 -6.99 10.67
C THR A 276 3.04 -7.18 11.75
N TRP A 277 2.99 -6.27 12.72
CA TRP A 277 2.13 -6.38 13.89
C TRP A 277 1.40 -5.05 14.17
N PRO A 278 0.29 -5.05 14.92
CA PRO A 278 -0.47 -3.83 15.21
C PRO A 278 0.35 -2.71 15.89
N GLN A 279 1.39 -3.07 16.65
CA GLN A 279 2.33 -2.12 17.27
C GLN A 279 3.37 -1.54 16.30
N TYR A 280 3.37 -1.94 15.03
CA TYR A 280 4.31 -1.41 14.06
C TYR A 280 4.00 0.08 13.78
N PRO A 281 5.01 0.95 13.60
CA PRO A 281 4.80 2.41 13.57
C PRO A 281 3.73 2.90 12.59
N THR A 282 3.59 2.31 11.39
CA THR A 282 2.54 2.69 10.44
C THR A 282 1.14 2.28 10.87
N ALA A 283 0.99 1.14 11.57
CA ALA A 283 -0.29 0.71 12.13
C ALA A 283 -0.70 1.62 13.31
N THR A 284 0.21 1.90 14.24
CA THR A 284 -0.04 2.82 15.36
C THR A 284 -0.35 4.25 14.89
N ALA A 285 0.39 4.76 13.90
CA ALA A 285 0.10 6.07 13.31
C ALA A 285 -1.26 6.11 12.62
N SER A 286 -1.67 5.01 12.00
CA SER A 286 -3.00 4.87 11.39
C SER A 286 -4.11 4.83 12.44
N ASP A 287 -3.92 4.12 13.55
CA ASP A 287 -4.89 4.10 14.65
C ASP A 287 -5.13 5.50 15.21
N HIS A 288 -4.07 6.28 15.40
CA HIS A 288 -4.18 7.64 15.89
C HIS A 288 -4.91 8.59 14.92
N LEU A 289 -4.87 8.36 13.59
CA LEU A 289 -5.69 9.11 12.64
C LEU A 289 -7.20 8.90 12.86
N VAL A 290 -7.58 7.71 13.33
CA VAL A 290 -8.98 7.36 13.60
C VAL A 290 -9.47 7.93 14.93
N GLU A 291 -8.57 8.16 15.89
CA GLU A 291 -8.93 8.58 17.27
C GLU A 291 -9.68 9.91 17.39
N SER A 292 -10.40 10.01 18.52
CA SER A 292 -11.27 11.15 18.86
C SER A 292 -10.46 12.45 18.94
N GLY A 293 -10.62 13.29 17.92
CA GLY A 293 -9.88 14.54 17.76
C GLY A 293 -9.45 14.79 16.31
N ILE A 294 -9.30 13.71 15.53
CA ILE A 294 -9.06 13.77 14.08
C ILE A 294 -10.28 13.24 13.32
N GLY A 295 -10.75 12.04 13.67
CA GLY A 295 -11.97 11.44 13.08
C GLY A 295 -11.82 11.08 11.61
N MET A 296 -10.60 10.76 11.15
CA MET A 296 -10.36 10.30 9.79
C MET A 296 -10.68 8.81 9.68
N VAL A 297 -11.33 8.38 8.60
CA VAL A 297 -11.52 6.95 8.32
C VAL A 297 -10.26 6.44 7.62
N VAL A 298 -9.63 5.39 8.14
CA VAL A 298 -8.47 4.77 7.50
C VAL A 298 -8.85 3.40 6.96
N VAL A 299 -8.61 3.20 5.66
CA VAL A 299 -8.86 1.96 4.94
C VAL A 299 -7.54 1.50 4.34
N ALA A 300 -7.12 0.28 4.66
CA ALA A 300 -5.85 -0.24 4.20
C ALA A 300 -5.93 -1.72 3.80
N SER A 301 -5.18 -2.10 2.78
CA SER A 301 -5.08 -3.51 2.38
C SER A 301 -4.44 -4.35 3.49
N ILE A 302 -4.99 -5.55 3.75
CA ILE A 302 -4.41 -6.49 4.71
C ILE A 302 -3.18 -7.24 4.16
N GLY A 303 -2.92 -7.11 2.85
CA GLY A 303 -1.79 -7.72 2.14
C GLY A 303 -2.16 -8.97 1.32
N ASN A 304 -1.29 -9.32 0.38
CA ASN A 304 -1.50 -10.41 -0.59
C ASN A 304 -0.64 -11.66 -0.28
N SER A 305 0.00 -11.71 0.88
CA SER A 305 0.90 -12.80 1.29
C SER A 305 0.17 -14.00 1.95
N GLY A 306 -1.15 -14.13 1.74
CA GLY A 306 -1.97 -15.16 2.39
C GLY A 306 -1.48 -16.59 2.19
N ALA A 307 -0.87 -16.88 1.03
CA ALA A 307 -0.26 -18.18 0.73
C ALA A 307 0.90 -18.55 1.68
N SER A 308 1.53 -17.57 2.32
CA SER A 308 2.61 -17.77 3.31
C SER A 308 2.12 -18.12 4.71
N GLY A 309 0.80 -18.20 4.94
CA GLY A 309 0.20 -18.70 6.18
C GLY A 309 -0.48 -17.64 7.06
N VAL A 310 -0.91 -18.07 8.25
CA VAL A 310 -1.87 -17.37 9.15
C VAL A 310 -1.37 -16.08 9.81
N TYR A 311 -0.12 -15.67 9.59
CA TYR A 311 0.48 -14.44 10.14
C TYR A 311 1.11 -13.55 9.06
N SER A 312 0.59 -13.64 7.85
CA SER A 312 1.07 -12.91 6.67
C SER A 312 0.47 -11.52 6.50
N ALA A 313 -0.52 -11.16 7.33
CA ALA A 313 -1.15 -9.84 7.31
C ALA A 313 -0.13 -8.71 7.54
N GLY A 314 -0.45 -7.53 7.00
CA GLY A 314 0.46 -6.40 6.97
C GLY A 314 -0.06 -5.11 7.58
N ALA A 315 0.86 -4.26 7.98
CA ALA A 315 0.64 -2.88 8.38
C ALA A 315 0.70 -2.00 7.13
N PRO A 316 -0.19 -1.00 7.01
CA PRO A 316 -1.03 -0.45 8.08
C PRO A 316 -2.37 -1.16 8.33
N GLY A 317 -2.77 -2.14 7.50
CA GLY A 317 -4.06 -2.86 7.61
C GLY A 317 -4.30 -3.59 8.94
N LEU A 318 -3.24 -3.87 9.71
CA LEU A 318 -3.29 -4.47 11.04
C LEU A 318 -3.57 -3.49 12.20
N GLY A 319 -3.73 -2.19 11.94
CA GLY A 319 -4.11 -1.23 12.98
C GLY A 319 -5.45 -1.62 13.62
N GLU A 320 -5.56 -1.48 14.94
CA GLU A 320 -6.75 -1.92 15.69
C GLU A 320 -8.02 -1.13 15.32
N LYS A 321 -7.85 0.10 14.83
CA LYS A 321 -8.94 1.02 14.46
C LYS A 321 -9.05 1.19 12.95
N VAL A 322 -8.15 0.57 12.19
CA VAL A 322 -8.10 0.61 10.73
C VAL A 322 -9.09 -0.38 10.15
N ILE A 323 -9.75 0.01 9.05
CA ILE A 323 -10.53 -0.94 8.25
C ILE A 323 -9.53 -1.70 7.36
N GLY A 324 -9.09 -2.87 7.86
CA GLY A 324 -8.28 -3.81 7.09
C GLY A 324 -9.11 -4.54 6.04
N VAL A 325 -8.75 -4.41 4.76
CA VAL A 325 -9.52 -4.95 3.64
C VAL A 325 -8.76 -6.10 2.96
N ALA A 326 -9.44 -7.23 2.81
CA ALA A 326 -8.99 -8.38 2.02
C ALA A 326 -9.64 -8.36 0.63
N SER A 327 -9.07 -9.15 -0.31
CA SER A 327 -9.66 -9.35 -1.62
C SER A 327 -10.66 -10.53 -1.60
N PHE A 328 -11.74 -10.38 -2.37
CA PHE A 328 -12.68 -11.45 -2.66
C PHE A 328 -13.00 -11.43 -4.15
N ASP A 329 -13.09 -12.61 -4.75
CA ASP A 329 -13.32 -12.73 -6.19
C ASP A 329 -14.71 -12.26 -6.58
N ASN A 330 -14.79 -11.70 -7.77
CA ASN A 330 -16.06 -11.28 -8.35
C ASN A 330 -16.95 -12.50 -8.62
N THR A 331 -18.27 -12.36 -8.44
CA THR A 331 -19.22 -13.45 -8.75
C THR A 331 -19.33 -13.73 -10.24
N ASP A 332 -19.01 -12.72 -11.05
CA ASP A 332 -19.08 -12.76 -12.50
C ASP A 332 -17.81 -12.11 -13.05
N ILE A 333 -17.35 -12.61 -14.19
CA ILE A 333 -16.20 -12.06 -14.93
C ILE A 333 -16.62 -11.79 -16.36
N ALA A 334 -16.13 -10.70 -16.96
CA ALA A 334 -16.32 -10.48 -18.39
C ALA A 334 -15.23 -11.22 -19.16
N LEU A 335 -15.63 -12.10 -20.08
CA LEU A 335 -14.70 -12.83 -20.93
C LEU A 335 -14.94 -12.49 -22.39
N ASN A 336 -13.86 -12.47 -23.17
CA ASN A 336 -13.98 -12.55 -24.61
C ASN A 336 -14.66 -13.87 -24.98
N VAL A 337 -15.55 -13.85 -25.97
CA VAL A 337 -16.30 -15.04 -26.39
C VAL A 337 -16.04 -15.35 -27.86
N PHE A 338 -15.90 -16.63 -28.19
CA PHE A 338 -16.11 -17.10 -29.56
C PHE A 338 -17.45 -17.82 -29.65
N THR A 339 -18.02 -17.83 -30.85
CA THR A 339 -19.32 -18.47 -31.12
C THR A 339 -19.11 -19.75 -31.91
N ILE A 340 -19.63 -20.87 -31.41
CA ILE A 340 -19.61 -22.16 -32.08
C ILE A 340 -20.77 -22.22 -33.07
N SER A 341 -20.50 -22.67 -34.29
CA SER A 341 -21.50 -23.01 -35.30
C SER A 341 -21.76 -24.52 -35.31
N PRO A 342 -22.98 -24.97 -35.64
CA PRO A 342 -24.12 -24.18 -36.12
C PRO A 342 -25.09 -23.69 -35.04
N ASP A 343 -24.91 -24.08 -33.77
CA ASP A 343 -25.87 -23.85 -32.69
C ASP A 343 -25.78 -22.45 -32.05
N GLY A 344 -24.74 -21.67 -32.36
CA GLY A 344 -24.57 -20.31 -31.86
C GLY A 344 -24.10 -20.25 -30.41
N THR A 345 -23.58 -21.36 -29.87
CA THR A 345 -23.14 -21.44 -28.48
C THR A 345 -21.94 -20.51 -28.25
N LYS A 346 -22.03 -19.63 -27.24
CA LYS A 346 -20.94 -18.74 -26.84
C LYS A 346 -20.06 -19.41 -25.79
N ILE A 347 -18.76 -19.46 -26.04
CA ILE A 347 -17.77 -19.97 -25.09
C ILE A 347 -16.81 -18.82 -24.73
N GLY A 348 -16.75 -18.50 -23.44
CA GLY A 348 -15.79 -17.54 -22.90
C GLY A 348 -14.39 -18.13 -22.91
N TYR A 349 -13.39 -17.28 -23.18
CA TYR A 349 -11.98 -17.64 -23.10
C TYR A 349 -11.17 -16.52 -22.45
N GLY A 350 -10.09 -16.92 -21.77
CA GLY A 350 -9.07 -16.03 -21.23
C GLY A 350 -7.70 -16.41 -21.77
N PRO A 351 -6.75 -15.47 -21.90
CA PRO A 351 -5.38 -15.78 -22.27
C PRO A 351 -4.72 -16.64 -21.18
N ALA A 352 -4.05 -17.72 -21.57
CA ALA A 352 -3.11 -18.40 -20.69
C ALA A 352 -1.78 -17.65 -20.69
N ALA A 353 -1.07 -17.59 -19.55
CA ALA A 353 0.11 -16.73 -19.35
C ALA A 353 1.25 -16.88 -20.39
N ALA A 354 1.31 -18.00 -21.11
CA ALA A 354 2.29 -18.26 -22.17
C ALA A 354 1.69 -18.37 -23.58
N ALA A 355 0.40 -18.07 -23.75
CA ALA A 355 -0.27 -18.17 -25.05
C ALA A 355 -0.14 -16.86 -25.85
N PRO A 356 0.04 -16.94 -27.18
CA PRO A 356 -0.05 -15.77 -28.05
C PRO A 356 -1.46 -15.16 -27.96
N THR A 357 -1.55 -13.84 -28.20
CA THR A 357 -2.83 -13.13 -28.20
C THR A 357 -3.82 -13.83 -29.15
N PRO A 358 -5.00 -14.23 -28.67
CA PRO A 358 -5.99 -14.89 -29.52
C PRO A 358 -6.44 -13.93 -30.64
N PRO A 359 -6.61 -14.44 -31.88
CA PRO A 359 -7.07 -13.60 -32.99
C PRO A 359 -8.45 -13.02 -32.69
N THR A 360 -8.62 -11.72 -32.90
CA THR A 360 -9.87 -10.98 -32.62
C THR A 360 -10.95 -11.14 -33.70
N SER A 361 -10.63 -11.83 -34.79
CA SER A 361 -11.56 -12.19 -35.87
C SER A 361 -11.11 -13.46 -36.59
N GLY A 362 -12.03 -14.16 -37.24
CA GLY A 362 -11.75 -15.38 -38.01
C GLY A 362 -12.61 -16.57 -37.59
N SER A 363 -12.33 -17.73 -38.18
CA SER A 363 -13.01 -18.99 -37.85
C SER A 363 -12.02 -20.13 -37.91
N LEU A 364 -12.04 -21.01 -36.90
CA LEU A 364 -11.21 -22.19 -36.82
C LEU A 364 -12.09 -23.43 -36.64
N PRO A 365 -11.85 -24.53 -37.37
CA PRO A 365 -12.54 -25.78 -37.13
C PRO A 365 -12.21 -26.30 -35.72
N MET A 366 -13.23 -26.62 -34.93
CA MET A 366 -13.05 -27.28 -33.64
C MET A 366 -13.60 -28.71 -33.69
N ALA A 367 -12.86 -29.64 -33.09
CA ALA A 367 -13.32 -31.01 -32.89
C ALA A 367 -13.73 -31.20 -31.43
N ARG A 368 -14.93 -31.73 -31.18
CA ARG A 368 -15.36 -32.16 -29.85
C ARG A 368 -14.75 -33.53 -29.59
N THR A 369 -13.73 -33.62 -28.75
CA THR A 369 -13.26 -34.91 -28.22
C THR A 369 -14.27 -35.36 -27.15
N GLY A 370 -15.12 -36.31 -27.51
CA GLY A 370 -16.04 -37.00 -26.60
C GLY A 370 -15.49 -38.35 -26.20
#